data_AF-A0A5D2VTB8-F1
#
_entry.id   AF-A0A5D2VTB8-F1
#
_cell.length_a   1.000
_cell.length_b   1.000
_cell.length_c   1.000
_cell.angle_alpha   90.00
_cell.angle_beta   90.00
_cell.angle_gamma   90.00
#
_symmetry.space_group_name_H-M   'P 1'
#
loop_
_entity.id
_entity.type
_entity.pdbx_description
1 polymer ?
#
loop_
_entity_poly.entity_id
_entity_poly.type
_entity_poly.pdbx_seq_one_letter_code
_entity_poly.pdbx_strand_id
1 'polypeptide(L)'
;MAALALALALALISSLSYLVGWQFQVSPPTIQCIVEKALIQITKLERECLHFVGASRTDTGVHAWGQVAHFITPFNYDSLETIHAALNGLLPSDIRVREISAATPEFHARFSAKSKVYHYKIYNDTIMDPFQRHYVYHSVYKLNTAAMREAAKMFIGKHDFSAFVNASRNDRVPDPVKTIFRFDVIEMGPLIQLEVEGSGFLYRQVRNMVALLIQIGKEAIPTEIVPKILATLDRRELAKYALSAPPHGLCLVSVKYNQEHLLLPSDCPTTSFGRHHTITKCKLPFY
;
A
#
# COMPACT_ATOMS: atom_id res chain seq x y z
N MET A 1 14.56 -30.52 -7.90
CA MET A 1 13.72 -30.17 -6.74
C MET A 1 12.89 -28.97 -7.14
N ALA A 2 11.58 -28.96 -6.83
CA ALA A 2 10.71 -27.84 -7.16
C ALA A 2 11.07 -26.62 -6.31
N ALA A 3 11.11 -25.44 -6.92
CA ALA A 3 11.39 -24.21 -6.19
C ALA A 3 10.16 -23.81 -5.36
N LEU A 4 10.37 -23.37 -4.12
CA LEU A 4 9.31 -22.96 -3.21
C LEU A 4 9.10 -21.45 -3.32
N ALA A 5 7.86 -21.01 -3.53
CA ALA A 5 7.47 -19.61 -3.39
C ALA A 5 7.12 -19.34 -1.92
N LEU A 6 7.75 -18.33 -1.31
CA LEU A 6 7.44 -17.88 0.04
C LEU A 6 6.81 -16.50 -0.02
N ALA A 7 5.61 -16.36 0.53
CA ALA A 7 4.91 -15.09 0.67
C ALA A 7 5.25 -14.44 2.02
N LEU A 8 5.50 -13.14 2.01
CA LEU A 8 5.77 -12.30 3.17
C LEU A 8 4.70 -11.24 3.31
N ALA A 9 4.05 -11.16 4.46
CA ALA A 9 3.24 -10.00 4.84
C ALA A 9 4.14 -8.99 5.58
N LEU A 10 4.21 -7.76 5.08
CA LEU A 10 5.12 -6.72 5.56
C LEU A 10 4.32 -5.51 6.08
N ALA A 11 4.69 -5.06 7.28
CA ALA A 11 4.35 -3.73 7.79
C ALA A 11 5.59 -2.83 7.77
N LEU A 12 5.38 -1.59 7.34
CA LEU A 12 6.39 -0.64 6.91
C LEU A 12 5.96 0.76 7.31
N ILE A 13 6.77 1.43 8.12
CA ILE A 13 6.59 2.83 8.47
C ILE A 13 7.66 3.65 7.76
N SER A 14 7.27 4.45 6.77
CA SER A 14 8.20 5.29 6.00
C SER A 14 8.37 6.70 6.55
N SER A 15 7.91 6.99 7.76
CA SER A 15 8.01 8.34 8.36
C SER A 15 9.43 8.72 8.76
N LEU A 16 10.39 7.78 8.67
CA LEU A 16 11.79 8.02 8.95
C LEU A 16 12.52 8.27 7.63
N SER A 17 13.13 9.45 7.56
CA SER A 17 13.51 10.25 6.39
C SER A 17 14.55 9.65 5.42
N TYR A 18 14.95 8.39 5.58
CA TYR A 18 16.05 7.78 4.81
C TYR A 18 15.59 6.76 3.75
N LEU A 19 14.32 6.37 3.73
CA LEU A 19 13.77 5.38 2.78
C LEU A 19 13.05 6.05 1.61
N VAL A 20 13.43 5.73 0.37
CA VAL A 20 12.80 6.29 -0.85
C VAL A 20 11.73 5.39 -1.47
N GLY A 21 10.87 4.85 -0.61
CA GLY A 21 9.76 3.98 -1.00
C GLY A 21 10.16 2.51 -1.21
N TRP A 22 9.28 1.77 -1.89
CA TRP A 22 9.42 0.32 -2.01
C TRP A 22 10.49 -0.12 -3.01
N GLN A 23 10.40 0.36 -4.25
CA GLN A 23 11.07 -0.23 -5.42
C GLN A 23 12.58 -0.08 -5.34
N PHE A 24 13.32 -1.16 -5.61
CA PHE A 24 14.79 -1.16 -5.64
C PHE A 24 15.39 -0.01 -6.46
N GLN A 25 16.40 0.64 -5.87
CA GLN A 25 17.28 1.64 -6.47
C GLN A 25 18.68 1.43 -5.85
N VAL A 26 19.74 1.76 -6.61
CA VAL A 26 21.13 1.59 -6.13
C VAL A 26 21.41 2.50 -4.95
N SER A 27 20.96 3.75 -5.01
CA SER A 27 21.02 4.72 -3.93
C SER A 27 20.00 5.83 -4.19
N PRO A 28 19.32 6.36 -3.17
CA PRO A 28 19.35 5.98 -1.75
C PRO A 28 18.63 4.64 -1.46
N PRO A 29 18.80 4.03 -0.26
CA PRO A 29 18.25 2.72 0.05
C PRO A 29 16.71 2.69 0.04
N THR A 30 16.17 1.55 -0.37
CA THR A 30 14.74 1.28 -0.52
C THR A 30 14.34 0.12 0.36
N ILE A 31 13.04 -0.03 0.62
CA ILE A 31 12.52 -1.14 1.43
C ILE A 31 12.86 -2.47 0.77
N GLN A 32 12.70 -2.57 -0.56
CA GLN A 32 13.07 -3.78 -1.31
C GLN A 32 14.55 -4.13 -1.11
N CYS A 33 15.47 -3.16 -1.25
CA CYS A 33 16.90 -3.39 -1.06
C CYS A 33 17.24 -3.92 0.34
N ILE A 34 16.59 -3.38 1.38
CA ILE A 34 16.82 -3.81 2.77
C ILE A 34 16.32 -5.24 3.00
N VAL A 35 15.12 -5.56 2.51
CA VAL A 35 14.55 -6.92 2.64
C VAL A 35 15.37 -7.94 1.84
N GLU A 36 15.78 -7.60 0.62
CA GLU A 36 16.65 -8.45 -0.21
C GLU A 36 17.99 -8.72 0.48
N LYS A 37 18.63 -7.71 1.09
CA LYS A 37 19.88 -7.90 1.84
C LYS A 37 19.71 -8.87 3.01
N ALA A 38 18.62 -8.76 3.77
CA ALA A 38 18.32 -9.69 4.86
C ALA A 38 18.09 -11.12 4.32
N LEU A 39 17.34 -11.26 3.22
CA LEU A 39 17.11 -12.56 2.57
C LEU A 39 18.42 -13.18 2.07
N ILE A 40 19.27 -12.42 1.38
CA ILE A 40 20.61 -12.88 0.93
C ILE A 40 21.44 -13.38 2.10
N GLN A 41 21.43 -12.65 3.23
CA GLN A 41 22.19 -13.06 4.40
C GLN A 41 21.69 -14.38 5.00
N ILE A 42 20.39 -14.63 4.97
CA ILE A 42 19.75 -15.84 5.52
C ILE A 42 19.91 -17.02 4.56
N THR A 43 19.59 -16.83 3.28
CA THR A 43 19.51 -17.93 2.30
C THR A 43 20.84 -18.19 1.58
N LYS A 44 21.78 -17.23 1.64
CA LYS A 44 23.04 -17.23 0.86
C LYS A 44 22.86 -17.24 -0.66
N LEU A 45 21.64 -16.96 -1.13
CA LEU A 45 21.35 -16.83 -2.55
C LEU A 45 21.78 -15.45 -3.05
N GLU A 46 22.18 -15.37 -4.32
CA GLU A 46 22.34 -14.10 -5.01
C GLU A 46 20.99 -13.39 -5.17
N ARG A 47 21.02 -12.06 -5.33
CA ARG A 47 19.81 -11.23 -5.39
C ARG A 47 18.88 -11.67 -6.52
N GLU A 48 19.44 -11.97 -7.67
CA GLU A 48 18.73 -12.38 -8.89
C GLU A 48 18.02 -13.73 -8.69
N CYS A 49 18.63 -14.64 -7.92
CA CYS A 49 18.04 -15.95 -7.61
C CYS A 49 16.82 -15.86 -6.71
N LEU A 50 16.71 -14.82 -5.87
CA LEU A 50 15.55 -14.64 -4.99
C LEU A 50 14.26 -14.36 -5.76
N HIS A 51 14.32 -13.78 -6.97
CA HIS A 51 13.13 -13.33 -7.70
C HIS A 51 12.17 -12.52 -6.82
N PHE A 52 12.71 -11.66 -5.95
CA PHE A 52 11.91 -10.97 -4.93
C PHE A 52 11.00 -9.90 -5.55
N VAL A 53 9.69 -10.03 -5.36
CA VAL A 53 8.69 -9.13 -5.94
C VAL A 53 7.62 -8.76 -4.92
N GLY A 54 7.42 -7.44 -4.76
CA GLY A 54 6.31 -6.88 -4.00
C GLY A 54 5.01 -6.76 -4.79
N ALA A 55 3.90 -6.87 -4.09
CA ALA A 55 2.55 -6.73 -4.63
C ALA A 55 2.26 -5.31 -5.11
N SER A 56 2.71 -4.32 -4.34
CA SER A 56 2.55 -2.90 -4.67
C SER A 56 3.87 -2.14 -4.59
N ARG A 57 4.01 -1.12 -5.44
CA ARG A 57 5.02 -0.09 -5.24
C ARG A 57 4.40 0.98 -4.35
N THR A 58 5.09 1.38 -3.28
CA THR A 58 4.74 2.55 -2.49
C THR A 58 5.75 3.66 -2.74
N ASP A 59 5.24 4.89 -2.83
CA ASP A 59 6.08 6.08 -3.00
C ASP A 59 6.87 6.37 -1.72
N THR A 60 7.91 7.20 -1.83
CA THR A 60 8.59 7.81 -0.67
C THR A 60 7.58 8.44 0.28
N GLY A 61 7.66 8.06 1.56
CA GLY A 61 6.77 8.56 2.61
C GLY A 61 5.40 7.89 2.69
N VAL A 62 5.08 6.91 1.84
CA VAL A 62 3.84 6.11 1.95
C VAL A 62 4.06 4.85 2.78
N HIS A 63 3.18 4.64 3.76
CA HIS A 63 3.22 3.50 4.66
C HIS A 63 2.62 2.24 4.03
N ALA A 64 2.89 1.08 4.63
CA ALA A 64 2.13 -0.13 4.36
C ALA A 64 1.96 -0.95 5.63
N TRP A 65 0.78 -1.52 5.82
CA TRP A 65 0.48 -2.48 6.88
C TRP A 65 0.27 -3.89 6.32
N GLY A 66 -0.24 -3.97 5.09
CA GLY A 66 -0.56 -5.21 4.38
C GLY A 66 0.15 -5.30 3.04
N GLN A 67 1.39 -4.82 2.95
CA GLN A 67 2.21 -5.12 1.78
C GLN A 67 2.46 -6.63 1.75
N VAL A 68 2.35 -7.23 0.57
CA VAL A 68 2.72 -8.62 0.36
C VAL A 68 3.89 -8.67 -0.60
N ALA A 69 4.86 -9.54 -0.36
CA ALA A 69 5.93 -9.83 -1.30
C ALA A 69 6.14 -11.33 -1.42
N HIS A 70 6.80 -11.78 -2.47
CA HIS A 70 7.26 -13.16 -2.56
C HIS A 70 8.70 -13.25 -3.01
N PHE A 71 9.36 -14.35 -2.65
CA PHE A 71 10.64 -14.77 -3.22
C PHE A 71 10.62 -16.27 -3.48
N ILE A 72 11.58 -16.73 -4.27
CA ILE A 72 11.78 -18.12 -4.64
C ILE A 72 13.05 -18.64 -3.97
N THR A 73 13.00 -19.89 -3.50
CA THR A 73 14.13 -20.58 -2.90
C THR A 73 14.19 -22.04 -3.38
N PRO A 74 15.38 -22.59 -3.65
CA PRO A 74 15.55 -23.99 -3.99
C PRO A 74 15.58 -24.90 -2.75
N PHE A 75 15.56 -24.32 -1.54
CA PHE A 75 15.69 -25.05 -0.29
C PHE A 75 14.32 -25.48 0.23
N ASN A 76 14.28 -26.70 0.77
CA ASN A 76 13.19 -27.13 1.63
C ASN A 76 13.54 -26.71 3.06
N TYR A 77 12.55 -26.18 3.77
CA TYR A 77 12.68 -25.80 5.17
C TYR A 77 11.78 -26.69 6.00
N ASP A 78 12.26 -27.16 7.15
CA ASP A 78 11.44 -27.94 8.09
C ASP A 78 10.47 -27.02 8.87
N SER A 79 10.84 -25.75 9.04
CA SER A 79 10.01 -24.71 9.66
C SER A 79 10.36 -23.33 9.11
N LEU A 80 9.32 -22.49 8.93
CA LEU A 80 9.48 -21.10 8.52
C LEU A 80 9.72 -20.14 9.70
N GLU A 81 9.58 -20.59 10.95
CA GLU A 81 9.74 -19.74 12.14
C GLU A 81 11.16 -19.19 12.28
N THR A 82 12.18 -19.99 11.97
CA THR A 82 13.59 -19.57 12.03
C THR A 82 13.89 -18.48 11.02
N ILE A 83 13.36 -18.60 9.79
CA ILE A 83 13.51 -17.58 8.74
C ILE A 83 12.78 -16.30 9.16
N HIS A 84 11.57 -16.44 9.68
CA HIS A 84 10.77 -15.31 10.15
C HIS A 84 11.48 -14.52 11.26
N ALA A 85 12.01 -15.22 12.26
CA ALA A 85 12.75 -14.62 13.36
C ALA A 85 14.05 -13.96 12.88
N ALA A 86 14.80 -14.63 12.00
CA ALA A 86 16.03 -14.09 11.42
C ALA A 86 15.78 -12.82 10.59
N LEU A 87 14.72 -12.80 9.77
CA LEU A 87 14.33 -11.60 9.02
C LEU A 87 14.08 -10.43 9.97
N ASN A 88 13.21 -10.59 10.97
CA ASN A 88 12.91 -9.51 11.91
C ASN A 88 14.10 -9.13 12.81
N GLY A 89 15.08 -10.01 13.00
CA GLY A 89 16.34 -9.70 13.69
C GLY A 89 17.31 -8.87 12.87
N LEU A 90 17.30 -8.99 11.53
CA LEU A 90 18.16 -8.24 10.61
C LEU A 90 17.53 -6.93 10.12
N LEU A 91 16.21 -6.84 10.11
CA LEU A 91 15.48 -5.67 9.60
C LEU A 91 15.46 -4.50 10.60
N PRO A 92 15.60 -3.25 10.13
CA PRO A 92 15.44 -2.07 10.98
C PRO A 92 14.04 -2.00 11.57
N SER A 93 13.85 -1.27 12.69
CA SER A 93 12.58 -1.16 13.44
C SER A 93 11.35 -0.86 12.59
N ASP A 94 11.57 -0.18 11.48
CA ASP A 94 10.54 0.39 10.61
C ASP A 94 9.97 -0.63 9.62
N ILE A 95 10.63 -1.78 9.49
CA ILE A 95 10.28 -2.86 8.57
C ILE A 95 10.09 -4.14 9.39
N ARG A 96 8.88 -4.69 9.35
CA ARG A 96 8.54 -5.92 10.05
C ARG A 96 7.87 -6.91 9.10
N VAL A 97 8.41 -8.11 9.05
CA VAL A 97 7.71 -9.28 8.51
C VAL A 97 6.71 -9.70 9.59
N ARG A 98 5.43 -9.69 9.26
CA ARG A 98 4.34 -10.06 10.16
C ARG A 98 3.99 -11.54 10.03
N GLU A 99 4.15 -12.07 8.83
CA GLU A 99 3.81 -13.44 8.48
C GLU A 99 4.70 -13.92 7.35
N ILE A 100 5.04 -15.21 7.38
CA ILE A 100 5.66 -15.92 6.26
C ILE A 100 4.94 -17.24 6.03
N SER A 101 4.59 -17.52 4.78
CA SER A 101 3.90 -18.74 4.38
C SER A 101 4.49 -19.30 3.10
N ALA A 102 4.41 -20.62 2.94
CA ALA A 102 4.53 -21.24 1.63
C ALA A 102 3.34 -20.82 0.75
N ALA A 103 3.60 -20.71 -0.55
CA ALA A 103 2.59 -20.49 -1.57
C ALA A 103 2.83 -21.44 -2.75
N THR A 104 1.84 -21.58 -3.62
CA THR A 104 2.00 -22.40 -4.82
C THR A 104 3.07 -21.79 -5.76
N PRO A 105 3.76 -22.59 -6.59
CA PRO A 105 4.76 -22.06 -7.53
C PRO A 105 4.21 -21.01 -8.51
N GLU A 106 2.89 -21.02 -8.76
CA GLU A 106 2.18 -20.08 -9.64
C GLU A 106 1.83 -18.76 -8.94
N PHE A 107 2.00 -18.67 -7.62
CA PHE A 107 1.72 -17.45 -6.87
C PHE A 107 2.67 -16.33 -7.28
N HIS A 108 2.10 -15.19 -7.65
CA HIS A 108 2.86 -13.98 -7.92
C HIS A 108 2.26 -12.81 -7.15
N ALA A 109 2.99 -12.28 -6.17
CA ALA A 109 2.50 -11.24 -5.25
C ALA A 109 1.82 -10.06 -5.97
N ARG A 110 2.30 -9.65 -7.16
CA ARG A 110 1.68 -8.56 -7.94
C ARG A 110 0.52 -8.98 -8.83
N PHE A 111 0.60 -10.15 -9.47
CA PHE A 111 -0.29 -10.50 -10.59
C PHE A 111 -1.45 -11.40 -10.14
N SER A 112 -1.25 -12.16 -9.07
CA SER A 112 -2.30 -12.94 -8.41
C SER A 112 -3.24 -12.06 -7.56
N ALA A 113 -2.88 -10.79 -7.33
CA ALA A 113 -3.67 -9.85 -6.54
C ALA A 113 -5.01 -9.51 -7.23
N LYS A 114 -6.11 -9.58 -6.48
CA LYS A 114 -7.47 -9.26 -6.93
C LYS A 114 -7.85 -7.82 -6.65
N SER A 115 -7.47 -7.32 -5.48
CA SER A 115 -7.68 -5.91 -5.13
C SER A 115 -6.64 -5.45 -4.12
N LYS A 116 -6.53 -4.13 -3.99
CA LYS A 116 -5.71 -3.46 -2.99
C LYS A 116 -6.58 -2.47 -2.25
N VAL A 117 -6.38 -2.37 -0.94
CA VAL A 117 -7.06 -1.41 -0.07
C VAL A 117 -6.05 -0.42 0.44
N TYR A 118 -6.32 0.87 0.26
CA TYR A 118 -5.54 1.97 0.80
C TYR A 118 -6.40 2.80 1.74
N HIS A 119 -5.81 3.23 2.85
CA HIS A 119 -6.38 4.25 3.72
C HIS A 119 -5.59 5.54 3.56
N TYR A 120 -6.30 6.66 3.42
CA TYR A 120 -5.74 7.98 3.58
C TYR A 120 -6.38 8.66 4.80
N LYS A 121 -5.58 9.17 5.71
CA LYS A 121 -6.09 9.79 6.94
C LYS A 121 -5.84 11.28 6.97
N ILE A 122 -6.87 12.00 7.38
CA ILE A 122 -6.86 13.44 7.58
C ILE A 122 -7.22 13.70 9.04
N TYR A 123 -6.37 14.41 9.75
CA TYR A 123 -6.70 14.98 11.05
C TYR A 123 -7.34 16.34 10.80
N ASN A 124 -8.63 16.46 11.10
CA ASN A 124 -9.46 17.61 10.79
C ASN A 124 -9.90 18.36 12.05
N ASP A 125 -8.93 18.97 12.71
CA ASP A 125 -9.15 19.89 13.82
C ASP A 125 -8.14 21.04 13.74
N THR A 126 -8.39 22.10 14.48
CA THR A 126 -7.54 23.28 14.59
C THR A 126 -6.14 22.95 15.13
N ILE A 127 -6.03 22.03 16.09
CA ILE A 127 -4.78 21.66 16.75
C ILE A 127 -4.47 20.20 16.47
N MET A 128 -3.31 19.95 15.84
CA MET A 128 -2.83 18.62 15.48
C MET A 128 -2.38 17.83 16.72
N ASP A 129 -2.80 16.56 16.83
CA ASP A 129 -2.19 15.62 17.77
C ASP A 129 -0.74 15.32 17.35
N PRO A 130 0.27 15.69 18.14
CA PRO A 130 1.66 15.47 17.77
C PRO A 130 2.01 13.98 17.60
N PHE A 131 1.30 13.04 18.23
CA PHE A 131 1.57 11.60 18.09
C PHE A 131 1.12 11.03 16.74
N GLN A 132 0.21 11.72 16.05
CA GLN A 132 -0.35 11.27 14.77
C GLN A 132 0.32 11.93 13.55
N ARG A 133 1.11 12.98 13.75
CA ARG A 133 1.69 13.85 12.69
C ARG A 133 2.44 13.12 11.56
N HIS A 134 2.88 11.90 11.81
CA HIS A 134 3.62 11.08 10.86
C HIS A 134 2.75 10.13 10.05
N TYR A 135 1.45 10.02 10.36
CA TYR A 135 0.53 9.02 9.80
C TYR A 135 -0.73 9.61 9.18
N VAL A 136 -0.95 10.92 9.35
CA VAL A 136 -2.15 11.61 8.92
C VAL A 136 -1.81 12.99 8.36
N TYR A 137 -2.59 13.46 7.39
CA TYR A 137 -2.51 14.82 6.88
C TYR A 137 -3.30 15.77 7.79
N HIS A 138 -2.69 16.86 8.26
CA HIS A 138 -3.42 17.86 9.06
C HIS A 138 -4.16 18.85 8.17
N SER A 139 -5.49 18.93 8.32
CA SER A 139 -6.30 20.01 7.76
C SER A 139 -6.91 20.86 8.86
N VAL A 140 -6.48 22.12 8.94
CA VAL A 140 -7.07 23.15 9.82
C VAL A 140 -8.44 23.64 9.33
N TYR A 141 -8.73 23.49 8.04
CA TYR A 141 -10.04 23.81 7.46
C TYR A 141 -11.01 22.69 7.76
N LYS A 142 -12.16 23.00 8.38
CA LYS A 142 -13.24 22.04 8.58
C LYS A 142 -13.71 21.51 7.22
N LEU A 143 -13.73 20.18 7.05
CA LEU A 143 -14.10 19.55 5.79
C LEU A 143 -15.56 19.10 5.81
N ASN A 144 -16.29 19.40 4.75
CA ASN A 144 -17.61 18.86 4.48
C ASN A 144 -17.49 17.41 4.00
N THR A 145 -17.57 16.47 4.93
CA THR A 145 -17.49 15.03 4.66
C THR A 145 -18.66 14.52 3.82
N ALA A 146 -19.83 15.14 3.87
CA ALA A 146 -20.96 14.79 3.01
C ALA A 146 -20.64 15.08 1.54
N ALA A 147 -20.11 16.26 1.22
CA ALA A 147 -19.66 16.59 -0.13
C ALA A 147 -18.53 15.66 -0.60
N MET A 148 -17.59 15.32 0.29
CA MET A 148 -16.53 14.35 0.00
C MET A 148 -17.10 12.97 -0.32
N ARG A 149 -18.12 12.48 0.41
CA ARG A 149 -18.78 11.20 0.15
C ARG A 149 -19.45 11.19 -1.22
N GLU A 150 -20.19 12.24 -1.57
CA GLU A 150 -20.84 12.31 -2.88
C GLU A 150 -19.82 12.32 -4.03
N ALA A 151 -18.74 13.09 -3.89
CA ALA A 151 -17.67 13.10 -4.88
C ALA A 151 -16.90 11.76 -4.94
N ALA A 152 -16.69 11.07 -3.81
CA ALA A 152 -16.00 9.79 -3.76
C ALA A 152 -16.74 8.71 -4.56
N LYS A 153 -18.07 8.69 -4.52
CA LYS A 153 -18.92 7.79 -5.31
C LYS A 153 -18.67 7.91 -6.81
N MET A 154 -18.35 9.11 -7.30
CA MET A 154 -18.11 9.36 -8.73
C MET A 154 -16.84 8.68 -9.26
N PHE A 155 -15.94 8.23 -8.39
CA PHE A 155 -14.76 7.45 -8.78
C PHE A 155 -15.03 5.94 -8.87
N ILE A 156 -16.14 5.45 -8.31
CA ILE A 156 -16.47 4.02 -8.29
C ILE A 156 -16.80 3.55 -9.71
N GLY A 157 -16.36 2.32 -10.04
CA GLY A 157 -16.51 1.74 -11.38
C GLY A 157 -15.21 1.73 -12.17
N LYS A 158 -15.31 1.44 -13.46
CA LYS A 158 -14.19 1.31 -14.40
C LYS A 158 -13.97 2.62 -15.14
N HIS A 159 -12.81 3.23 -14.95
CA HIS A 159 -12.46 4.53 -15.55
C HIS A 159 -11.04 4.53 -16.07
N ASP A 160 -10.77 5.38 -17.07
CA ASP A 160 -9.42 5.80 -17.40
C ASP A 160 -8.99 6.88 -16.41
N PHE A 161 -7.90 6.62 -15.67
CA PHE A 161 -7.41 7.52 -14.63
C PHE A 161 -6.25 8.40 -15.08
N SER A 162 -6.02 8.58 -16.38
CA SER A 162 -4.90 9.39 -16.91
C SER A 162 -4.86 10.81 -16.31
N ALA A 163 -6.03 11.44 -16.07
CA ALA A 163 -6.13 12.73 -15.41
C ALA A 163 -5.72 12.75 -13.93
N PHE A 164 -5.62 11.59 -13.29
CA PHE A 164 -5.25 11.41 -11.87
C PHE A 164 -3.87 10.78 -11.69
N VAL A 165 -3.06 10.67 -12.74
CA VAL A 165 -1.76 9.98 -12.69
C VAL A 165 -0.62 10.94 -12.98
N ASN A 166 0.46 10.81 -12.24
CA ASN A 166 1.70 11.51 -12.54
C ASN A 166 2.53 10.71 -13.55
N ALA A 167 3.23 11.40 -14.45
CA ALA A 167 4.18 10.75 -15.35
C ALA A 167 5.20 9.91 -14.56
N SER A 168 5.35 8.65 -14.95
CA SER A 168 6.35 7.73 -14.43
C SER A 168 7.59 7.82 -15.30
N ARG A 169 8.79 7.76 -14.69
CA ARG A 169 10.09 7.76 -15.40
C ARG A 169 10.41 6.43 -16.12
N ASN A 170 9.51 5.45 -16.10
CA ASN A 170 9.73 4.14 -16.74
C ASN A 170 9.16 4.09 -18.16
N ASP A 171 9.85 3.39 -19.06
CA ASP A 171 9.54 3.26 -20.49
C ASP A 171 8.24 2.51 -20.81
N ARG A 172 7.65 1.81 -19.84
CA ARG A 172 6.37 1.10 -20.01
C ARG A 172 5.22 1.92 -19.44
N VAL A 173 4.32 2.37 -20.31
CA VAL A 173 3.05 3.01 -19.93
C VAL A 173 2.14 1.94 -19.33
N PRO A 174 1.82 1.99 -18.02
CA PRO A 174 0.86 1.08 -17.43
C PRO A 174 -0.54 1.37 -17.98
N ASP A 175 -1.38 0.34 -18.11
CA ASP A 175 -2.79 0.48 -18.48
C ASP A 175 -3.47 1.52 -17.56
N PRO A 176 -3.95 2.66 -18.10
CA PRO A 176 -4.53 3.73 -17.31
C PRO A 176 -5.93 3.39 -16.79
N VAL A 177 -6.55 2.34 -17.33
CA VAL A 177 -7.88 1.91 -16.95
C VAL A 177 -7.81 1.09 -15.66
N LYS A 178 -8.54 1.53 -14.64
CA LYS A 178 -8.64 0.83 -13.34
C LYS A 178 -10.09 0.75 -12.91
N THR A 179 -10.36 -0.19 -12.01
CA THR A 179 -11.69 -0.33 -11.41
C THR A 179 -11.57 -0.02 -9.93
N ILE A 180 -12.32 0.98 -9.47
CA ILE A 180 -12.53 1.24 -8.05
C ILE A 180 -13.80 0.49 -7.63
N PHE A 181 -13.66 -0.40 -6.67
CA PHE A 181 -14.75 -1.20 -6.14
C PHE A 181 -15.49 -0.46 -5.03
N ARG A 182 -14.77 0.32 -4.22
CA ARG A 182 -15.31 1.06 -3.07
C ARG A 182 -14.45 2.28 -2.78
N PHE A 183 -15.09 3.38 -2.38
CA PHE A 183 -14.41 4.59 -1.92
C PHE A 183 -15.23 5.26 -0.82
N ASP A 184 -14.88 4.98 0.43
CA ASP A 184 -15.62 5.44 1.61
C ASP A 184 -14.92 6.62 2.27
N VAL A 185 -15.71 7.52 2.85
CA VAL A 185 -15.24 8.62 3.70
C VAL A 185 -15.89 8.49 5.08
N ILE A 186 -15.07 8.15 6.07
CA ILE A 186 -15.50 7.73 7.40
C ILE A 186 -15.02 8.75 8.44
N GLU A 187 -15.93 9.21 9.30
CA GLU A 187 -15.61 10.13 10.40
C GLU A 187 -15.36 9.34 11.70
N MET A 188 -14.29 9.68 12.38
CA MET A 188 -13.82 9.05 13.62
C MET A 188 -13.34 10.13 14.59
N GLY A 189 -14.28 10.98 15.05
CA GLY A 189 -13.94 12.15 15.85
C GLY A 189 -13.15 13.18 15.01
N PRO A 190 -11.93 13.60 15.42
CA PRO A 190 -11.12 14.53 14.64
C PRO A 190 -10.49 13.87 13.40
N LEU A 191 -10.60 12.55 13.23
CA LEU A 191 -10.06 11.84 12.08
C LEU A 191 -11.11 11.64 10.99
N ILE A 192 -10.71 11.89 9.76
CA ILE A 192 -11.44 11.49 8.55
C ILE A 192 -10.58 10.45 7.84
N GLN A 193 -11.10 9.23 7.69
CA GLN A 193 -10.47 8.15 6.93
C GLN A 193 -11.12 8.03 5.57
N LEU A 194 -10.31 8.10 4.53
CA LEU A 194 -10.66 7.81 3.15
C LEU A 194 -10.18 6.40 2.82
N GLU A 195 -11.10 5.47 2.62
CA GLU A 195 -10.79 4.06 2.34
C GLU A 195 -11.14 3.75 0.89
N VAL A 196 -10.14 3.37 0.10
CA VAL A 196 -10.31 3.05 -1.32
C VAL A 196 -9.87 1.63 -1.62
N GLU A 197 -10.75 0.87 -2.25
CA GLU A 197 -10.48 -0.47 -2.76
C GLU A 197 -10.59 -0.48 -4.27
N GLY A 198 -9.58 -1.03 -4.95
CA GLY A 198 -9.59 -1.14 -6.41
C GLY A 198 -8.74 -2.29 -6.94
N SER A 199 -8.88 -2.58 -8.23
CA SER A 199 -8.13 -3.64 -8.93
C SER A 199 -6.62 -3.38 -8.97
N GLY A 200 -6.22 -2.12 -8.78
CA GLY A 200 -4.85 -1.66 -8.70
C GLY A 200 -4.83 -0.14 -8.80
N PHE A 201 -3.68 0.46 -8.53
CA PHE A 201 -3.52 1.90 -8.57
C PHE A 201 -2.26 2.28 -9.32
N LEU A 202 -2.36 3.37 -10.07
CA LEU A 202 -1.28 3.98 -10.84
C LEU A 202 -0.48 4.93 -9.95
N TYR A 203 0.65 5.40 -10.47
CA TYR A 203 1.57 6.26 -9.72
C TYR A 203 0.85 7.51 -9.21
N ARG A 204 0.82 7.68 -7.88
CA ARG A 204 0.14 8.75 -7.13
C ARG A 204 -1.39 8.86 -7.32
N GLN A 205 -2.04 7.89 -7.96
CA GLN A 205 -3.47 7.94 -8.27
C GLN A 205 -4.32 8.21 -7.03
N VAL A 206 -4.15 7.41 -5.96
CA VAL A 206 -4.92 7.57 -4.72
C VAL A 206 -4.73 8.96 -4.11
N ARG A 207 -3.48 9.44 -4.03
CA ARG A 207 -3.15 10.76 -3.47
C ARG A 207 -3.73 11.92 -4.29
N ASN A 208 -3.84 11.74 -5.60
CA ASN A 208 -4.44 12.72 -6.51
C ASN A 208 -5.98 12.75 -6.35
N MET A 209 -6.63 11.57 -6.22
CA MET A 209 -8.07 11.51 -5.92
C MET A 209 -8.38 12.15 -4.56
N VAL A 210 -7.62 11.79 -3.53
CA VAL A 210 -7.72 12.38 -2.18
C VAL A 210 -7.53 13.89 -2.21
N ALA A 211 -6.55 14.40 -2.96
CA ALA A 211 -6.29 15.83 -3.03
C ALA A 211 -7.48 16.60 -3.60
N LEU A 212 -8.14 16.06 -4.63
CA LEU A 212 -9.36 16.66 -5.17
C LEU A 212 -10.50 16.62 -4.14
N LEU A 213 -10.69 15.48 -3.47
CA LEU A 213 -11.69 15.35 -2.41
C LEU A 213 -11.45 16.33 -1.25
N ILE A 214 -10.20 16.63 -0.90
CA ILE A 214 -9.88 17.65 0.09
C ILE A 214 -10.34 19.04 -0.37
N GLN A 215 -10.16 19.41 -1.65
CA GLN A 215 -10.64 20.70 -2.17
C GLN A 215 -12.16 20.78 -2.19
N ILE A 216 -12.83 19.68 -2.54
CA ILE A 216 -14.31 19.56 -2.48
C ILE A 216 -14.78 19.65 -1.03
N GLY A 217 -14.11 18.98 -0.09
CA GLY A 217 -14.42 19.05 1.34
C GLY A 217 -14.22 20.45 1.92
N LYS A 218 -13.29 21.24 1.39
CA LYS A 218 -13.16 22.67 1.70
C LYS A 218 -14.23 23.54 1.05
N GLU A 219 -15.13 22.96 0.25
CA GLU A 219 -16.14 23.65 -0.56
C GLU A 219 -15.54 24.65 -1.55
N ALA A 220 -14.25 24.51 -1.87
CA ALA A 220 -13.55 25.40 -2.81
C ALA A 220 -13.91 25.11 -4.27
N ILE A 221 -14.38 23.89 -4.55
CA ILE A 221 -14.83 23.43 -5.85
C ILE A 221 -16.04 22.49 -5.70
N PRO A 222 -16.94 22.43 -6.68
CA PRO A 222 -18.15 21.61 -6.60
C PRO A 222 -17.87 20.13 -6.85
N THR A 223 -18.78 19.24 -6.42
CA THR A 223 -18.61 17.79 -6.52
C THR A 223 -18.57 17.28 -7.97
N GLU A 224 -19.33 17.94 -8.86
CA GLU A 224 -19.47 17.57 -10.28
C GLU A 224 -18.19 17.77 -11.10
N ILE A 225 -17.13 18.31 -10.48
CA ILE A 225 -15.80 18.43 -11.09
C ILE A 225 -15.15 17.05 -11.35
N VAL A 226 -15.46 16.04 -10.54
CA VAL A 226 -14.84 14.70 -10.62
C VAL A 226 -15.01 14.07 -12.01
N PRO A 227 -16.24 13.86 -12.54
CA PRO A 227 -16.43 13.29 -13.86
C PRO A 227 -15.86 14.17 -14.98
N LYS A 228 -15.87 15.51 -14.80
CA LYS A 228 -15.30 16.45 -15.77
C LYS A 228 -13.79 16.25 -15.91
N ILE A 229 -13.08 16.10 -14.79
CA ILE A 229 -11.62 15.84 -14.79
C ILE A 229 -11.32 14.44 -15.33
N LEU A 230 -12.10 13.41 -14.95
CA LEU A 230 -11.92 12.07 -15.51
C LEU A 230 -12.04 12.07 -17.05
N ALA A 231 -13.02 12.80 -17.59
CA ALA A 231 -13.26 12.88 -19.03
C ALA A 231 -12.13 13.58 -19.82
N THR A 232 -11.28 14.38 -19.17
CA THR A 232 -10.22 15.11 -19.90
C THR A 232 -9.02 14.24 -20.22
N LEU A 233 -8.82 13.15 -19.47
CA LEU A 233 -7.65 12.27 -19.57
C LEU A 233 -6.30 13.01 -19.38
N ASP A 234 -6.33 14.26 -18.93
CA ASP A 234 -5.15 15.14 -18.84
C ASP A 234 -4.90 15.56 -17.40
N ARG A 235 -3.75 15.13 -16.86
CA ARG A 235 -3.33 15.44 -15.49
C ARG A 235 -3.24 16.94 -15.22
N ARG A 236 -3.03 17.77 -16.23
CA ARG A 236 -2.97 19.24 -16.10
C ARG A 236 -4.30 19.81 -15.62
N GLU A 237 -5.42 19.18 -15.95
CA GLU A 237 -6.74 19.65 -15.53
C GLU A 237 -6.94 19.50 -14.03
N LEU A 238 -6.53 18.37 -13.44
CA LEU A 238 -6.49 18.22 -11.98
C LEU A 238 -5.52 19.22 -11.33
N ALA A 239 -4.38 19.51 -11.97
CA ALA A 239 -3.34 20.37 -11.41
C ALA A 239 -3.78 21.82 -11.22
N LYS A 240 -4.84 22.27 -11.93
CA LYS A 240 -5.47 23.58 -11.73
C LYS A 240 -6.12 23.74 -10.35
N TYR A 241 -6.51 22.62 -9.73
CA TYR A 241 -7.26 22.62 -8.46
C TYR A 241 -6.45 22.05 -7.30
N ALA A 242 -5.64 21.02 -7.56
CA ALA A 242 -4.99 20.29 -6.49
C ALA A 242 -3.60 19.73 -6.85
N LEU A 243 -2.66 19.92 -5.92
CA LEU A 243 -1.41 19.16 -5.86
C LEU A 243 -1.65 17.83 -5.15
N SER A 244 -0.84 16.82 -5.47
CA SER A 244 -0.96 15.49 -4.88
C SER A 244 -0.91 15.55 -3.35
N ALA A 245 -1.82 14.85 -2.67
CA ALA A 245 -1.89 14.86 -1.21
C ALA A 245 -0.56 14.36 -0.60
N PRO A 246 -0.12 14.86 0.56
CA PRO A 246 1.11 14.40 1.21
C PRO A 246 1.14 12.88 1.42
N PRO A 247 2.30 12.20 1.26
CA PRO A 247 2.35 10.75 1.23
C PRO A 247 2.15 10.08 2.60
N HIS A 248 2.53 10.76 3.69
CA HIS A 248 2.49 10.22 5.06
C HIS A 248 1.08 9.95 5.57
N GLY A 249 0.05 10.55 4.96
CA GLY A 249 -1.35 10.20 5.25
C GLY A 249 -1.81 8.90 4.61
N LEU A 250 -1.05 8.34 3.64
CA LEU A 250 -1.43 7.16 2.87
C LEU A 250 -0.79 5.89 3.42
N CYS A 251 -1.59 4.83 3.58
CA CYS A 251 -1.14 3.50 3.94
C CYS A 251 -1.77 2.43 3.04
N LEU A 252 -0.96 1.52 2.48
CA LEU A 252 -1.45 0.27 1.90
C LEU A 252 -1.83 -0.69 3.02
N VAL A 253 -3.13 -0.94 3.23
CA VAL A 253 -3.57 -1.73 4.38
C VAL A 253 -3.79 -3.21 4.07
N SER A 254 -4.11 -3.54 2.83
CA SER A 254 -4.38 -4.93 2.44
C SER A 254 -4.16 -5.15 0.95
N VAL A 255 -3.67 -6.34 0.60
CA VAL A 255 -3.73 -6.90 -0.76
C VAL A 255 -4.54 -8.19 -0.68
N LYS A 256 -5.58 -8.31 -1.50
CA LYS A 256 -6.48 -9.47 -1.51
C LYS A 256 -6.09 -10.43 -2.63
N TYR A 257 -6.09 -11.72 -2.33
CA TYR A 257 -5.79 -12.82 -3.26
C TYR A 257 -6.93 -13.85 -3.24
N ASN A 258 -6.98 -14.73 -4.24
CA ASN A 258 -7.78 -15.95 -4.14
C ASN A 258 -7.17 -16.88 -3.08
N GLN A 259 -8.00 -17.49 -2.24
CA GLN A 259 -7.55 -18.44 -1.22
C GLN A 259 -6.75 -19.60 -1.83
N GLU A 260 -7.14 -20.07 -3.01
CA GLU A 260 -6.47 -21.16 -3.73
C GLU A 260 -4.98 -20.89 -3.99
N HIS A 261 -4.60 -19.64 -4.27
CA HIS A 261 -3.20 -19.27 -4.49
C HIS A 261 -2.37 -19.18 -3.20
N LEU A 262 -3.05 -19.15 -2.05
CA LEU A 262 -2.44 -19.12 -0.73
C LEU A 262 -2.50 -20.50 -0.06
N LEU A 263 -2.94 -21.54 -0.78
CA LEU A 263 -2.92 -22.90 -0.28
C LEU A 263 -1.49 -23.40 -0.15
N LEU A 264 -1.29 -24.16 0.92
CA LEU A 264 -0.06 -24.85 1.23
C LEU A 264 0.09 -26.06 0.29
N PRO A 265 1.24 -26.22 -0.40
CA PRO A 265 1.57 -27.49 -1.02
C PRO A 265 1.51 -28.64 0.01
N SER A 266 1.11 -29.84 -0.43
CA SER A 266 0.83 -31.00 0.44
C SER A 266 1.96 -31.38 1.41
N ASP A 267 3.20 -31.02 1.07
CA ASP A 267 4.43 -31.39 1.80
C ASP A 267 5.18 -30.17 2.36
N CYS A 268 4.55 -29.00 2.46
CA CYS A 268 5.24 -27.78 2.89
C CYS A 268 5.28 -27.59 4.43
N PRO A 269 6.31 -26.91 4.95
CA PRO A 269 6.43 -26.63 6.37
C PRO A 269 5.26 -25.82 6.91
N THR A 270 4.99 -25.98 8.20
CA THR A 270 3.94 -25.25 8.92
C THR A 270 4.16 -23.75 8.81
N THR A 271 3.09 -23.01 8.52
CA THR A 271 3.10 -21.55 8.38
C THR A 271 3.49 -20.88 9.70
N SER A 272 4.44 -19.94 9.65
CA SER A 272 4.69 -19.09 10.81
C SER A 272 3.67 -17.96 10.81
N PHE A 273 2.60 -18.16 11.58
CA PHE A 273 1.79 -17.04 12.01
C PHE A 273 2.64 -16.26 13.01
N GLY A 274 3.04 -15.03 12.66
CA GLY A 274 3.72 -14.16 13.62
C GLY A 274 2.96 -14.17 14.93
N ARG A 275 3.66 -14.54 16.02
CA ARG A 275 3.13 -14.83 17.36
C ARG A 275 1.71 -14.31 17.55
N HIS A 276 0.72 -15.21 17.56
CA HIS A 276 -0.66 -14.87 17.88
C HIS A 276 -0.73 -14.28 19.29
N HIS A 277 -0.69 -12.96 19.41
CA HIS A 277 -1.51 -12.33 20.43
C HIS A 277 -2.92 -12.34 19.88
N THR A 278 -3.75 -13.27 20.34
CA THR A 278 -5.19 -13.17 20.22
C THR A 278 -5.60 -11.92 20.98
N ILE A 279 -5.54 -10.76 20.35
CA ILE A 279 -6.09 -9.54 20.93
C ILE A 279 -7.60 -9.66 20.78
N THR A 280 -8.24 -10.30 21.76
CA THR A 280 -9.69 -10.54 21.84
C THR A 280 -10.51 -9.25 21.80
N LYS A 281 -9.88 -8.09 22.02
CA LYS A 281 -10.36 -6.76 21.61
C LYS A 281 -9.19 -5.85 21.24
N CYS A 282 -8.72 -5.89 20.00
CA CYS A 282 -7.94 -4.76 19.48
C CYS A 282 -8.93 -3.73 18.93
N LYS A 283 -9.57 -2.97 19.82
CA LYS A 283 -9.95 -1.62 19.42
C LYS A 283 -8.63 -0.88 19.31
N LEU A 284 -8.04 -0.86 18.12
CA LEU A 284 -7.15 0.23 17.74
C LEU A 284 -8.11 1.32 17.29
N PRO A 285 -8.51 2.26 18.17
CA PRO A 285 -9.33 3.38 17.75
C PRO A 285 -8.50 4.35 16.89
N PHE A 286 -7.19 4.09 16.81
CA PHE A 286 -6.19 4.94 16.19
C PHE A 286 -5.15 4.03 15.54
N TYR A 287 -5.44 3.62 14.32
CA TYR A 287 -4.49 3.97 13.28
C TYR A 287 -5.10 5.12 12.52
#